data_AF-A0A6J4FK98-F1
#
_entry.id   AF-A0A6J4FK98-F1
#
_cell.length_a   1.000
_cell.length_b   1.000
_cell.length_c   1.000
_cell.angle_alpha   90.00
_cell.angle_beta   90.00
_cell.angle_gamma   90.00
#
_symmetry.space_group_name_H-M   'P 1'
#
loop_
_entity.id
_entity.type
_entity.pdbx_description
1 polymer ?
#
loop_
_entity_poly.entity_id
_entity_poly.type
_entity_poly.pdbx_seq_one_letter_code
_entity_poly.pdbx_strand_id
1 'polypeptide(L)'
;MKWVILLAAFTVSACSTTISQRMALPSEHRASLAVAKIEATANVIGVMTDISVKLEKAVAAELAKRPQGNKLISLKLDIRDMRVASTASRFFAGAFAGGNRMLVSVKVFDVASNALVADYDVRRESNPGGYGAFYDQEEATIREAAEGIVKTLYGET
;
A
#
# COMPACT_ATOMS: atom_id res chain seq x y z
N MET A 1 -39.59 22.32 -23.96
CA MET A 1 -39.18 20.95 -24.33
C MET A 1 -37.87 20.63 -23.63
N LYS A 2 -37.88 19.54 -22.87
CA LYS A 2 -36.77 19.02 -22.06
C LYS A 2 -35.61 18.60 -22.97
N TRP A 3 -34.39 19.08 -22.69
CA TRP A 3 -33.18 18.36 -23.07
C TRP A 3 -32.43 18.05 -21.80
N VAL A 4 -32.40 16.75 -21.54
CA VAL A 4 -31.89 16.09 -20.35
C VAL A 4 -30.38 16.32 -20.30
N ILE A 5 -29.95 16.86 -19.16
CA ILE A 5 -28.58 16.90 -18.69
C ILE A 5 -28.07 15.46 -18.68
N LEU A 6 -27.29 15.07 -19.68
CA LEU A 6 -26.49 13.85 -19.66
C LEU A 6 -25.30 14.16 -18.74
N LEU A 7 -25.58 14.15 -17.44
CA LEU A 7 -24.60 14.11 -16.38
C LEU A 7 -23.87 12.76 -16.56
N ALA A 8 -22.79 12.78 -17.35
CA ALA A 8 -21.82 11.70 -17.35
C ALA A 8 -21.40 11.54 -15.89
N ALA A 9 -21.90 10.48 -15.27
CA ALA A 9 -21.59 10.12 -13.90
C ALA A 9 -20.07 10.03 -13.81
N PHE A 10 -19.46 11.07 -13.27
CA PHE A 10 -18.12 11.05 -12.70
C PHE A 10 -18.15 9.97 -11.62
N THR A 11 -17.93 8.71 -12.02
CA THR A 11 -17.58 7.64 -11.10
C THR A 11 -16.15 7.92 -10.67
N VAL A 12 -16.01 8.87 -9.75
CA VAL A 12 -14.76 9.12 -9.06
C VAL A 12 -14.54 7.89 -8.21
N SER A 13 -13.80 6.92 -8.75
CA SER A 13 -13.20 5.86 -7.97
C SER A 13 -12.30 6.57 -6.95
N ALA A 14 -12.84 6.84 -5.77
CA ALA A 14 -12.10 7.52 -4.72
C ALA A 14 -11.06 6.52 -4.20
N CYS A 15 -9.85 6.65 -4.72
CA CYS A 15 -8.67 5.92 -4.30
C CYS A 15 -7.77 6.94 -3.59
N SER A 16 -7.58 6.78 -2.29
CA SER A 16 -6.58 7.53 -1.54
C SER A 16 -5.52 6.61 -0.97
N THR A 17 -4.29 7.10 -0.95
CA THR A 17 -3.19 6.54 -0.17
C THR A 17 -2.74 7.65 0.76
N THR A 18 -2.98 7.48 2.06
CA THR A 18 -2.59 8.43 3.10
C THR A 18 -1.36 7.89 3.81
N ILE A 19 -0.34 8.74 3.95
CA ILE A 19 0.90 8.40 4.63
C ILE A 19 1.01 9.25 5.88
N SER A 20 1.18 8.60 7.04
CA SER A 20 1.35 9.26 8.33
C SER A 20 2.75 8.99 8.85
N GLN A 21 3.66 9.95 8.68
CA GLN A 21 5.05 9.82 9.14
C GLN A 21 5.15 10.19 10.62
N ARG A 22 5.64 9.25 11.44
CA ARG A 22 6.06 9.54 12.83
C ARG A 22 7.52 9.96 12.89
N MET A 23 8.35 9.36 12.04
CA MET A 23 9.76 9.68 11.89
C MET A 23 10.15 9.55 10.42
N ALA A 24 10.50 10.67 9.80
CA ALA A 24 10.89 10.71 8.39
C ALA A 24 12.35 10.30 8.21
N LEU A 25 12.63 9.62 7.11
CA LEU A 25 13.99 9.24 6.75
C LEU A 25 14.78 10.52 6.39
N PRO A 26 15.97 10.78 6.99
CA PRO A 26 16.79 11.93 6.65
C PRO A 26 17.11 11.96 5.16
N SER A 27 17.02 13.13 4.51
CA SER A 27 17.19 13.30 3.06
C SER A 27 18.52 12.76 2.55
N GLU A 28 19.58 12.89 3.34
CA GLU A 28 20.93 12.40 3.05
C GLU A 28 21.00 10.87 2.85
N HIS A 29 20.06 10.12 3.43
CA HIS A 29 20.02 8.67 3.33
C HIS A 29 19.15 8.18 2.16
N ARG A 30 18.22 8.99 1.64
CA ARG A 30 17.24 8.57 0.62
C ARG A 30 17.88 8.22 -0.73
N ALA A 31 18.94 8.93 -1.13
CA ALA A 31 19.61 8.74 -2.41
C ALA A 31 20.54 7.52 -2.46
N SER A 32 20.79 6.85 -1.33
CA SER A 32 21.81 5.78 -1.22
C SER A 32 21.28 4.48 -0.59
N LEU A 33 19.97 4.28 -0.52
CA LEU A 33 19.38 3.09 0.11
C LEU A 33 19.58 1.83 -0.74
N ALA A 34 20.05 0.76 -0.10
CA ALA A 34 19.90 -0.61 -0.56
C ALA A 34 19.06 -1.40 0.45
N VAL A 35 17.98 -2.02 0.00
CA VAL A 35 17.12 -2.81 0.90
C VAL A 35 17.69 -4.23 1.00
N ALA A 36 18.25 -4.56 2.15
CA ALA A 36 18.89 -5.86 2.40
C ALA A 36 17.88 -6.94 2.81
N LYS A 37 16.82 -6.54 3.52
CA LYS A 37 15.81 -7.45 4.04
C LYS A 37 14.45 -6.78 4.12
N ILE A 38 13.41 -7.55 3.82
CA ILE A 38 12.00 -7.18 3.99
C ILE A 38 11.38 -8.28 4.85
N GLU A 39 10.72 -7.90 5.93
CA GLU A 39 9.94 -8.78 6.78
C GLU A 39 8.54 -8.18 6.93
N ALA A 40 7.52 -8.89 6.48
CA ALA A 40 6.13 -8.52 6.73
C ALA A 40 5.48 -9.50 7.70
N THR A 41 4.82 -8.93 8.71
CA THR A 41 4.02 -9.67 9.68
C THR A 41 2.58 -9.20 9.61
N ALA A 42 1.64 -10.14 9.65
CA ALA A 42 0.23 -9.85 9.84
C ALA A 42 -0.18 -10.29 11.24
N ASN A 43 -0.49 -9.34 12.11
CA ASN A 43 -0.96 -9.62 13.48
C ASN A 43 -2.49 -9.53 13.61
N VAL A 44 -3.22 -9.54 12.49
CA VAL A 44 -4.67 -9.39 12.45
C VAL A 44 -5.33 -10.75 12.33
N ILE A 45 -6.25 -11.04 13.25
CA ILE A 45 -7.07 -12.27 13.25
C ILE A 45 -7.87 -12.31 11.93
N GLY A 46 -7.68 -13.37 11.14
CA GLY A 46 -8.36 -13.56 9.84
C GLY A 46 -7.61 -13.02 8.62
N VAL A 47 -6.47 -12.34 8.80
CA VAL A 47 -5.55 -12.05 7.70
C VAL A 47 -4.68 -13.28 7.48
N MET A 48 -4.86 -13.93 6.34
CA MET A 48 -4.10 -15.12 5.97
C MET A 48 -2.62 -14.77 5.86
N THR A 49 -1.73 -15.66 6.32
CA THR A 49 -0.28 -15.58 6.13
C THR A 49 0.15 -15.36 4.67
N ASP A 50 -0.74 -15.66 3.72
CA ASP A 50 -0.57 -15.37 2.30
C ASP A 50 -0.45 -13.86 2.00
N ILE A 51 -1.17 -13.01 2.73
CA ILE A 51 -1.18 -11.56 2.48
C ILE A 51 0.17 -10.92 2.83
N SER A 52 0.80 -11.31 3.93
CA SER A 52 2.12 -10.80 4.29
C SER A 52 3.16 -11.17 3.24
N VAL A 53 3.13 -12.41 2.73
CA VAL A 53 4.03 -12.86 1.66
C VAL A 53 3.77 -12.10 0.35
N LYS A 54 2.50 -11.86 0.00
CA LYS A 54 2.14 -11.05 -1.18
C LYS A 54 2.64 -9.61 -1.05
N LEU A 55 2.52 -9.00 0.13
CA LEU A 55 3.02 -7.65 0.38
C LEU A 55 4.55 -7.59 0.29
N GLU A 56 5.27 -8.54 0.89
CA GLU A 56 6.75 -8.61 0.76
C GLU A 56 7.18 -8.66 -0.70
N LYS A 57 6.54 -9.52 -1.50
CA LYS A 57 6.83 -9.66 -2.92
C LYS A 57 6.51 -8.39 -3.69
N ALA A 58 5.39 -7.73 -3.41
CA ALA A 58 5.01 -6.49 -4.07
C ALA A 58 5.99 -5.35 -3.73
N VAL A 59 6.40 -5.22 -2.46
CA VAL A 59 7.40 -4.23 -2.05
C VAL A 59 8.75 -4.52 -2.70
N ALA A 60 9.19 -5.79 -2.73
CA ALA A 60 10.42 -6.20 -3.41
C ALA A 60 10.37 -5.87 -4.92
N ALA A 61 9.24 -6.12 -5.58
CA ALA A 61 9.05 -5.81 -7.00
C ALA A 61 9.10 -4.31 -7.28
N GLU A 62 8.52 -3.47 -6.43
CA GLU A 62 8.61 -2.01 -6.57
C GLU A 62 10.03 -1.49 -6.28
N LEU A 63 10.73 -2.07 -5.29
CA LEU A 63 12.13 -1.72 -5.00
C LEU A 63 13.08 -2.10 -6.14
N ALA A 64 12.82 -3.22 -6.83
CA ALA A 64 13.62 -3.66 -7.98
C ALA A 64 13.56 -2.68 -9.16
N LYS A 65 12.53 -1.82 -9.22
CA LYS A 65 12.40 -0.75 -10.24
C LYS A 65 13.20 0.50 -9.90
N ARG A 66 13.80 0.57 -8.70
CA ARG A 66 14.48 1.76 -8.19
C ARG A 66 16.00 1.55 -8.13
N PRO A 67 16.79 2.62 -8.30
CA PRO A 67 18.22 2.53 -8.10
C PRO A 67 18.53 2.13 -6.65
N GLN A 68 19.44 1.17 -6.50
CA GLN A 68 19.95 0.72 -5.20
C GLN A 68 21.27 1.44 -4.93
N GLY A 69 21.43 1.96 -3.71
CA GLY A 69 22.67 2.56 -3.25
C GLY A 69 23.49 1.59 -2.38
N ASN A 70 24.33 2.15 -1.49
CA ASN A 70 25.26 1.35 -0.68
C ASN A 70 24.82 1.20 0.78
N LYS A 71 23.81 1.96 1.23
CA LYS A 71 23.36 1.96 2.63
C LYS A 71 22.31 0.87 2.84
N LEU A 72 22.74 -0.22 3.48
CA LEU A 72 21.89 -1.37 3.76
C LEU A 72 20.84 -1.04 4.84
N ILE A 73 19.57 -1.18 4.48
CA ILE A 73 18.43 -1.03 5.39
C ILE A 73 17.58 -2.31 5.44
N SER A 74 16.91 -2.51 6.57
CA SER A 74 15.91 -3.56 6.79
C SER A 74 14.53 -2.94 6.96
N LEU A 75 13.54 -3.48 6.25
CA LEU A 75 12.14 -3.06 6.33
C LEU A 75 11.35 -4.06 7.18
N LYS A 76 10.66 -3.58 8.20
CA LYS A 76 9.65 -4.32 8.94
C LYS A 76 8.27 -3.73 8.64
N LEU A 77 7.40 -4.56 8.08
CA LEU A 77 6.04 -4.21 7.66
C LEU A 77 5.05 -4.93 8.58
N ASP A 78 4.26 -4.18 9.33
CA ASP A 78 3.22 -4.73 10.21
C ASP A 78 1.84 -4.38 9.65
N ILE A 79 1.14 -5.38 9.11
CA ILE A 79 -0.21 -5.21 8.58
C ILE A 79 -1.16 -5.14 9.76
N ARG A 80 -1.73 -3.96 10.01
CA ARG A 80 -2.61 -3.69 11.16
C ARG A 80 -4.10 -3.80 10.84
N ASP A 81 -4.46 -3.64 9.57
CA ASP A 81 -5.83 -3.75 9.11
C ASP A 81 -5.82 -4.11 7.63
N MET A 82 -6.69 -5.04 7.24
CA MET A 82 -6.95 -5.34 5.85
C MET A 82 -8.41 -5.74 5.68
N ARG A 83 -9.06 -5.10 4.72
CA ARG A 83 -10.41 -5.45 4.29
C ARG A 83 -10.49 -5.21 2.79
N VAL A 84 -10.85 -6.25 2.06
CA VAL A 84 -11.03 -6.17 0.61
C VAL A 84 -12.45 -6.67 0.31
N ALA A 85 -13.24 -5.85 -0.40
CA ALA A 85 -14.53 -6.32 -0.88
C ALA A 85 -14.28 -7.26 -2.07
N SER A 86 -14.77 -8.50 -1.97
CA SER A 86 -14.55 -9.51 -3.00
C SER A 86 -15.23 -9.13 -4.33
N THR A 87 -14.71 -9.69 -5.42
CA THR A 87 -15.30 -9.51 -6.75
C THR A 87 -16.76 -9.95 -6.78
N ALA A 88 -17.09 -11.05 -6.08
CA ALA A 88 -18.46 -11.53 -5.97
C ALA A 88 -19.36 -10.54 -5.23
N SER A 89 -18.92 -9.99 -4.09
CA SER A 89 -19.73 -9.00 -3.36
C SER A 89 -19.93 -7.74 -4.19
N ARG A 90 -18.93 -7.32 -4.97
CA ARG A 90 -19.04 -6.19 -5.91
C ARG A 90 -19.92 -6.48 -7.12
N PHE A 91 -19.94 -7.71 -7.64
CA PHE A 91 -20.82 -8.09 -8.74
C PHE A 91 -22.30 -7.97 -8.33
N PHE A 92 -22.65 -8.41 -7.11
CA PHE A 92 -24.04 -8.39 -6.64
C PHE A 92 -24.47 -7.04 -6.03
N ALA A 93 -23.61 -6.40 -5.24
CA ALA A 93 -23.96 -5.16 -4.52
C ALA A 93 -23.42 -3.88 -5.18
N GLY A 94 -22.66 -4.00 -6.28
CA GLY A 94 -22.07 -2.87 -6.99
C GLY A 94 -21.26 -1.96 -6.06
N ALA A 95 -21.54 -0.65 -6.12
CA ALA A 95 -20.87 0.35 -5.29
C ALA A 95 -21.18 0.23 -3.79
N PHE A 96 -22.21 -0.53 -3.39
CA PHE A 96 -22.57 -0.74 -1.99
C PHE A 96 -21.82 -1.91 -1.32
N ALA A 97 -21.01 -2.66 -2.08
CA ALA A 97 -20.18 -3.76 -1.53
C ALA A 97 -19.11 -3.28 -0.52
N GLY A 98 -18.86 -1.97 -0.46
CA GLY A 98 -17.90 -1.34 0.44
C GLY A 98 -16.55 -1.08 -0.20
N GLY A 99 -15.69 -0.40 0.55
CA GLY A 99 -14.33 -0.06 0.15
C GLY A 99 -13.31 -1.15 0.51
N ASN A 100 -12.19 -1.14 -0.20
CA ASN A 100 -10.98 -1.85 0.20
C ASN A 100 -10.15 -0.92 1.08
N ARG A 101 -9.54 -1.47 2.13
CA ARG A 101 -8.59 -0.77 2.98
C ARG A 101 -7.43 -1.67 3.36
N MET A 102 -6.24 -1.08 3.46
CA MET A 102 -5.06 -1.71 4.01
C MET A 102 -4.29 -0.68 4.83
N LEU A 103 -3.96 -1.02 6.07
CA LEU A 103 -3.11 -0.23 6.95
C LEU A 103 -1.84 -1.02 7.25
N VAL A 104 -0.70 -0.46 6.87
CA VAL A 104 0.61 -1.04 7.12
C VAL A 104 1.44 -0.07 7.93
N SER A 105 1.98 -0.53 9.05
CA SER A 105 2.99 0.19 9.80
C SER A 105 4.37 -0.23 9.31
N VAL A 106 5.18 0.74 8.91
CA VAL A 106 6.50 0.52 8.34
C VAL A 106 7.56 1.06 9.28
N LYS A 107 8.51 0.20 9.62
CA LYS A 107 9.71 0.56 10.37
C LYS A 107 10.94 0.24 9.54
N VAL A 108 11.82 1.22 9.41
CA VAL A 108 13.06 1.11 8.67
C VAL A 108 14.22 1.11 9.65
N PHE A 109 15.09 0.10 9.56
CA PHE A 109 16.26 -0.05 10.40
C PHE A 109 17.53 0.02 9.58
N ASP A 110 18.55 0.69 10.09
CA ASP A 110 19.90 0.62 9.56
C ASP A 110 20.53 -0.73 9.94
N VAL A 111 21.03 -1.49 8.96
CA VAL A 111 21.55 -2.86 9.23
C VAL A 111 22.84 -2.82 10.06
N ALA A 112 23.68 -1.80 9.90
CA ALA A 112 24.97 -1.72 10.58
C ALA A 112 24.82 -1.36 12.07
N SER A 113 23.89 -0.46 12.39
CA SER A 113 23.68 0.03 13.76
C SER A 113 22.45 -0.57 14.46
N ASN A 114 21.58 -1.25 13.71
CA ASN A 114 20.26 -1.71 14.15
C ASN A 114 19.36 -0.57 14.68
N ALA A 115 19.69 0.68 14.33
CA ALA A 115 18.95 1.86 14.75
C ALA A 115 17.70 2.05 13.87
N LEU A 116 16.58 2.46 14.48
CA LEU A 116 15.39 2.86 13.75
C LEU A 116 15.67 4.20 13.04
N VAL A 117 15.55 4.23 11.71
CA VAL A 117 15.85 5.40 10.87
C VAL A 117 14.60 6.00 10.21
N ALA A 118 13.49 5.26 10.16
CA ALA A 118 12.19 5.83 9.85
C ALA A 118 11.05 4.98 10.43
N ASP A 119 9.93 5.64 10.71
CA ASP A 119 8.69 5.02 11.21
C ASP A 119 7.50 5.79 10.62
N TYR A 120 6.68 5.09 9.84
CA TYR A 120 5.52 5.69 9.21
C TYR A 120 4.42 4.65 8.98
N ASP A 121 3.18 5.12 8.86
CA ASP A 121 2.06 4.29 8.44
C ASP A 121 1.65 4.62 7.01
N VAL A 122 1.32 3.58 6.24
CA VAL A 122 0.71 3.68 4.92
C VAL A 122 -0.70 3.13 5.02
N ARG A 123 -1.69 4.00 4.77
CA ARG A 123 -3.11 3.66 4.74
C ARG A 123 -3.63 3.80 3.33
N ARG A 124 -3.95 2.68 2.69
CA ARG A 124 -4.61 2.64 1.38
C ARG A 124 -6.10 2.47 1.59
N GLU A 125 -6.92 3.32 0.97
CA GLU A 125 -8.37 3.18 0.93
C GLU A 125 -8.91 3.39 -0.48
N SER A 126 -9.68 2.43 -1.00
CA SER A 126 -10.30 2.56 -2.31
C SER A 126 -11.75 2.16 -2.30
N ASN A 127 -12.59 2.90 -3.02
CA ASN A 127 -13.89 2.39 -3.43
C ASN A 127 -14.03 2.46 -4.96
N PRO A 128 -13.66 1.37 -5.67
CA PRO A 128 -13.77 1.33 -7.12
C PRO A 128 -15.20 1.13 -7.65
N GLY A 129 -16.21 1.15 -6.78
CA GLY A 129 -17.59 0.98 -7.19
C GLY A 129 -17.84 -0.34 -7.94
N GLY A 130 -18.72 -0.30 -8.93
CA GLY A 130 -19.04 -1.45 -9.79
C GLY A 130 -17.89 -1.88 -10.71
N TYR A 131 -16.92 -1.01 -11.01
CA TYR A 131 -15.75 -1.38 -11.81
C TYR A 131 -14.84 -2.37 -11.09
N GLY A 132 -14.91 -2.42 -9.75
CA GLY A 132 -14.17 -3.40 -8.97
C GLY A 132 -14.61 -4.86 -9.15
N ALA A 133 -15.67 -5.12 -9.95
CA ALA A 133 -16.05 -6.48 -10.34
C ALA A 133 -15.17 -7.06 -11.46
N PHE A 134 -14.34 -6.25 -12.12
CA PHE A 134 -13.60 -6.66 -13.32
C PHE A 134 -12.10 -6.92 -13.09
N TYR A 135 -11.61 -6.79 -11.86
CA TYR A 135 -10.20 -7.01 -11.54
C TYR A 135 -10.01 -7.46 -10.09
N ASP A 136 -8.85 -8.06 -9.80
CA ASP A 136 -8.49 -8.52 -8.47
C ASP A 136 -8.27 -7.32 -7.53
N GLN A 137 -9.19 -7.16 -6.58
CA GLN A 137 -9.20 -6.08 -5.61
C GLN A 137 -8.10 -6.25 -4.56
N GLU A 138 -7.74 -7.49 -4.23
CA GLU A 138 -6.72 -7.79 -3.24
C GLU A 138 -5.35 -7.43 -3.81
N GLU A 139 -5.04 -7.94 -5.00
CA GLU A 139 -3.78 -7.67 -5.69
C GLU A 139 -3.58 -6.16 -5.91
N ALA A 140 -4.63 -5.47 -6.39
CA ALA A 140 -4.58 -4.02 -6.59
C ALA A 140 -4.33 -3.26 -5.28
N THR A 141 -4.99 -3.65 -4.18
CA THR A 141 -4.82 -2.98 -2.88
C THR A 141 -3.40 -3.17 -2.34
N ILE A 142 -2.86 -4.39 -2.44
CA ILE A 142 -1.51 -4.72 -1.99
C ILE A 142 -0.46 -3.96 -2.82
N ARG A 143 -0.62 -3.95 -4.15
CA ARG A 143 0.32 -3.27 -5.06
C ARG A 143 0.41 -1.77 -4.79
N GLU A 144 -0.75 -1.12 -4.64
CA GLU A 144 -0.80 0.32 -4.36
C GLU A 144 -0.24 0.67 -2.98
N ALA A 145 -0.47 -0.18 -1.97
CA ALA A 145 0.15 -0.01 -0.66
C ALA A 145 1.68 -0.16 -0.75
N ALA A 146 2.17 -1.18 -1.47
CA ALA A 146 3.60 -1.40 -1.71
C ALA A 146 4.25 -0.21 -2.43
N GLU A 147 3.60 0.32 -3.47
CA GLU A 147 4.06 1.52 -4.17
C GLU A 147 4.13 2.73 -3.23
N GLY A 148 3.11 2.94 -2.38
CA GLY A 148 3.11 3.99 -1.36
C GLY A 148 4.26 3.85 -0.36
N ILE A 149 4.55 2.63 0.09
CA ILE A 149 5.70 2.34 0.97
C ILE A 149 7.01 2.73 0.27
N VAL A 150 7.23 2.25 -0.95
CA VAL A 150 8.47 2.53 -1.68
C VAL A 150 8.61 4.01 -2.02
N LYS A 151 7.56 4.68 -2.50
CA LYS A 151 7.59 6.14 -2.73
C LYS A 151 7.98 6.91 -1.48
N THR A 152 7.46 6.52 -0.31
CA THR A 152 7.81 7.14 0.97
C THR A 152 9.29 6.96 1.31
N LEU A 153 9.87 5.78 1.05
CA LEU A 153 11.30 5.53 1.27
C LEU A 153 12.19 6.45 0.44
N TYR A 154 11.80 6.72 -0.81
CA TYR A 154 12.52 7.60 -1.72
C TYR A 154 12.11 9.09 -1.59
N GLY A 155 11.08 9.41 -0.79
CA GLY A 155 10.61 10.77 -0.56
C GLY A 155 9.75 11.36 -1.67
N GLU A 156 9.03 10.53 -2.42
CA GLU A 156 8.19 10.89 -3.56
C GLU A 156 6.70 11.06 -3.18
N THR A 157 6.42 11.60 -1.99
CA THR A 157 5.07 11.64 -1.38
C THR A 157 4.56 13.04 -1.16
#